data_AF-A0A015M3W5-F1
#
_entry.id   AF-A0A015M3W5-F1
#
_cell.length_a   1.000
_cell.length_b   1.000
_cell.length_c   1.000
_cell.angle_alpha   90.00
_cell.angle_beta   90.00
_cell.angle_gamma   90.00
#
_symmetry.space_group_name_H-M   'P 1'
#
loop_
_entity.id
_entity.type
_entity.pdbx_description
1 polymer ?
#
loop_
_entity_poly.entity_id
_entity_poly.type
_entity_poly.pdbx_seq_one_letter_code
_entity_poly.pdbx_strand_id
1 'polypeptide(L)'
;MKMHPKSTKEKTIGEIITLLKELNEGKCIIYCPTVRICDDVYEQLQEKSGLGLPMAVYYSSLDSEEKKKKLKSWKENTIQLIIATNAFGMGLNDKKVRLVIHYSFPLSIGNFVQETRRAGRDHNPAKCIIFYTRHDICTNYTIITQSRESITEDMNDSFEANKRKEYLAKACEKIFEVVHFCEEQYICKKQMLAEYFAWNGDNLSPPCAHCDNCLRVQAELVHEVDVKTDAIKMVEVVEEIINKLRESGKLISPKDIIQVYCQLKCDNEELTSLNIYRET
;
A
#
# COMPACT_ATOMS: atom_id res chain seq x y z
N MET A 1 7.42 11.55 2.33
CA MET A 1 6.68 10.32 1.98
C MET A 1 5.99 10.57 0.66
N LYS A 2 6.01 9.62 -0.28
CA LYS A 2 5.34 9.72 -1.58
C LYS A 2 4.64 8.41 -1.93
N MET A 3 3.40 8.47 -2.38
CA MET A 3 2.58 7.35 -2.79
C MET A 3 2.42 7.37 -4.31
N HIS A 4 2.86 6.30 -4.97
CA HIS A 4 2.87 6.17 -6.42
C HIS A 4 1.92 5.04 -6.84
N PRO A 5 0.83 5.34 -7.56
CA PRO A 5 0.03 4.30 -8.20
C PRO A 5 0.91 3.50 -9.17
N LYS A 6 0.91 2.17 -9.04
CA LYS A 6 1.59 1.30 -9.99
C LYS A 6 0.86 1.37 -11.33
N SER A 7 1.66 1.52 -12.38
CA SER A 7 1.21 1.36 -13.75
C SER A 7 1.55 -0.05 -14.24
N THR A 8 2.43 -0.19 -15.23
CA THR A 8 2.97 -1.50 -15.62
C THR A 8 4.17 -1.84 -14.76
N LYS A 9 4.50 -3.14 -14.71
CA LYS A 9 5.71 -3.64 -14.05
C LYS A 9 6.96 -2.92 -14.55
N GLU A 10 7.10 -2.79 -15.87
CA GLU A 10 8.22 -2.13 -16.51
C GLU A 10 8.36 -0.66 -16.12
N LYS A 11 7.25 0.09 -16.16
CA LYS A 11 7.25 1.51 -15.75
C LYS A 11 7.59 1.67 -14.28
N THR A 12 7.03 0.82 -13.42
CA THR A 12 7.31 0.82 -11.98
C THR A 12 8.80 0.57 -11.71
N ILE A 13 9.41 -0.41 -12.38
CA ILE A 13 10.85 -0.66 -12.28
C ILE A 13 11.66 0.53 -12.82
N GLY A 14 11.24 1.14 -13.94
CA GLY A 14 11.87 2.35 -14.46
C GLY A 14 11.87 3.52 -13.46
N GLU A 15 10.75 3.74 -12.77
CA GLU A 15 10.64 4.73 -11.69
C GLU A 15 11.57 4.40 -10.52
N ILE A 16 11.65 3.14 -10.12
CA ILE A 16 12.58 2.69 -9.07
C ILE A 16 14.03 2.94 -9.48
N ILE A 17 14.40 2.64 -10.73
CA ILE A 17 15.75 2.91 -11.24
C ILE A 17 16.05 4.42 -11.20
N THR A 18 15.10 5.27 -11.58
CA THR A 18 15.26 6.74 -11.48
C THR A 18 15.50 7.16 -10.03
N LEU A 19 14.71 6.65 -9.08
CA LEU A 19 14.87 6.93 -7.65
C LEU A 19 16.23 6.45 -7.10
N LEU A 20 16.72 5.31 -7.59
CA LEU A 20 18.04 4.79 -7.25
C LEU A 20 19.17 5.60 -7.88
N LYS A 21 18.99 6.18 -9.07
CA LYS A 21 19.96 7.11 -9.69
C LYS A 21 20.04 8.44 -8.95
N GLU A 22 18.91 8.93 -8.43
CA GLU A 22 18.86 10.11 -7.56
C GLU A 22 19.47 9.87 -6.16
N LEU A 23 19.67 8.61 -5.79
CA LEU A 23 20.30 8.24 -4.54
C LEU A 23 21.82 8.43 -4.65
N ASN A 24 22.26 9.70 -4.63
CA ASN A 24 23.68 10.07 -4.72
C ASN A 24 24.54 9.37 -3.65
N GLU A 25 24.01 9.27 -2.42
CA GLU A 25 24.68 8.64 -1.29
C GLU A 25 23.70 7.86 -0.40
N GLY A 26 24.24 6.88 0.33
CA GLY A 26 23.52 6.09 1.31
C GLY A 26 23.04 4.75 0.78
N LYS A 27 22.04 4.18 1.46
CA LYS A 27 21.51 2.85 1.17
C LYS A 27 20.00 2.87 0.91
N CYS A 28 19.56 1.88 0.16
CA CYS A 28 18.16 1.64 -0.17
C CYS A 28 17.68 0.29 0.36
N ILE A 29 16.45 0.26 0.86
CA ILE A 29 15.72 -0.98 1.14
C ILE A 29 14.46 -0.99 0.27
N ILE A 30 14.23 -2.07 -0.48
CA ILE A 30 12.98 -2.33 -1.20
C ILE A 30 12.24 -3.45 -0.47
N TYR A 31 11.07 -3.15 0.08
CA TYR A 31 10.18 -4.12 0.69
C TYR A 31 9.20 -4.69 -0.34
N CYS A 32 9.18 -6.01 -0.46
CA CYS A 32 8.28 -6.77 -1.32
C CYS A 32 7.37 -7.68 -0.47
N PRO A 33 6.15 -7.98 -0.94
CA PRO A 33 5.20 -8.75 -0.15
C PRO A 33 5.54 -10.25 -0.10
N THR A 34 6.24 -10.79 -1.10
CA THR A 34 6.61 -12.22 -1.18
C THR A 34 8.03 -12.43 -1.67
N VAL A 35 8.60 -13.60 -1.37
CA VAL A 35 9.95 -14.02 -1.83
C VAL A 35 10.04 -13.97 -3.35
N ARG A 36 9.04 -14.54 -4.05
CA ARG A 36 8.98 -14.52 -5.52
C ARG A 36 9.08 -13.10 -6.09
N ILE A 37 8.44 -12.12 -5.44
CA ILE A 37 8.50 -10.72 -5.90
C ILE A 37 9.86 -10.10 -5.56
N CYS A 38 10.53 -10.50 -4.47
CA CYS A 38 11.90 -10.07 -4.21
C CYS A 38 12.83 -10.48 -5.35
N ASP A 39 12.78 -11.76 -5.76
CA ASP A 39 13.66 -12.29 -6.80
C ASP A 39 13.35 -11.65 -8.16
N ASP A 40 12.07 -11.50 -8.49
CA ASP A 40 11.63 -10.86 -9.73
C ASP A 40 12.01 -9.37 -9.84
N VAL A 41 11.99 -8.64 -8.71
CA VAL A 41 12.46 -7.25 -8.66
C VAL A 41 13.99 -7.21 -8.75
N TYR A 42 14.69 -8.16 -8.12
CA TYR A 42 16.15 -8.27 -8.19
C TYR A 42 16.61 -8.51 -9.62
N GLU A 43 16.04 -9.50 -10.32
CA GLU A 43 16.38 -9.83 -11.71
C GLU A 43 16.18 -8.62 -12.63
N GLN A 44 15.01 -7.98 -12.57
CA GLN A 44 14.73 -6.82 -13.42
C GLN A 44 15.63 -5.62 -13.13
N LEU A 45 15.98 -5.37 -11.85
CA LEU A 45 16.92 -4.31 -11.51
C LEU A 45 18.34 -4.68 -11.96
N GLN A 46 18.75 -5.93 -11.83
CA GLN A 46 20.06 -6.39 -12.27
C GLN A 46 20.22 -6.22 -13.80
N GLU A 47 19.20 -6.62 -14.58
CA GLU A 47 19.21 -6.52 -16.04
C GLU A 47 19.15 -5.06 -16.54
N LYS A 48 18.27 -4.24 -15.95
CA LYS A 48 17.92 -2.92 -16.51
C LYS A 48 18.69 -1.74 -15.92
N SER A 49 19.25 -1.89 -14.73
CA SER A 49 19.73 -0.73 -14.01
C SER A 49 20.95 -0.08 -14.65
N GLY A 50 21.88 -0.88 -15.21
CA GLY A 50 23.22 -0.39 -15.60
C GLY A 50 23.92 0.38 -14.46
N LEU A 51 23.43 0.24 -13.22
CA LEU A 51 23.76 1.12 -12.10
C LEU A 51 25.09 0.77 -11.45
N GLY A 52 25.56 -0.47 -11.64
CA GLY A 52 26.69 -1.01 -10.87
C GLY A 52 26.45 -1.04 -9.36
N LEU A 53 25.20 -0.85 -8.91
CA LEU A 53 24.84 -0.75 -7.50
C LEU A 53 24.87 -2.14 -6.85
N PRO A 54 25.74 -2.39 -5.86
CA PRO A 54 25.78 -3.68 -5.19
C PRO A 54 24.46 -3.96 -4.47
N MET A 55 23.78 -5.03 -4.89
CA MET A 55 22.45 -5.37 -4.42
C MET A 55 22.33 -6.84 -4.00
N ALA A 56 21.39 -7.14 -3.09
CA ALA A 56 21.10 -8.50 -2.65
C ALA A 56 19.64 -8.67 -2.22
N VAL A 57 19.15 -9.92 -2.30
CA VAL A 57 17.85 -10.32 -1.72
C VAL A 57 17.98 -10.78 -0.27
N TYR A 58 16.97 -10.50 0.56
CA TYR A 58 16.90 -10.95 1.95
C TYR A 58 15.49 -11.37 2.38
N TYR A 59 15.31 -12.64 2.76
CA TYR A 59 14.03 -13.16 3.24
C TYR A 59 14.21 -14.32 4.22
N SER A 60 13.12 -14.75 4.87
CA SER A 60 13.13 -15.70 5.99
C SER A 60 13.61 -17.11 5.63
N SER A 61 13.44 -17.57 4.39
CA SER A 61 13.88 -18.90 3.95
C SER A 61 15.36 -19.01 3.59
N LEU A 62 16.12 -17.90 3.55
CA LEU A 62 17.59 -17.96 3.39
C LEU A 62 18.24 -18.69 4.57
N ASP A 63 19.33 -19.40 4.31
CA ASP A 63 20.08 -20.07 5.37
C ASP A 63 20.73 -19.06 6.32
N SER A 64 21.07 -19.53 7.53
CA SER A 64 21.59 -18.68 8.59
C SER A 64 22.95 -18.06 8.24
N GLU A 65 23.80 -18.77 7.51
CA GLU A 65 25.13 -18.30 7.13
C GLU A 65 25.05 -17.26 6.01
N GLU A 66 24.17 -17.45 5.04
CA GLU A 66 23.90 -16.49 3.98
C GLU A 66 23.28 -15.20 4.54
N LYS A 67 22.33 -15.31 5.48
CA LYS A 67 21.78 -14.15 6.20
C LYS A 67 22.89 -13.38 6.92
N LYS A 68 23.78 -14.08 7.65
CA LYS A 68 24.92 -13.45 8.35
C LYS A 68 25.86 -12.76 7.37
N LYS A 69 26.20 -13.41 6.26
CA LYS A 69 27.07 -12.86 5.21
C LYS A 69 26.47 -11.59 4.60
N LYS A 70 25.20 -11.63 4.19
CA LYS A 70 24.50 -10.47 3.62
C LYS A 70 24.38 -9.32 4.63
N LEU A 71 24.08 -9.62 5.90
CA LEU A 71 24.04 -8.60 6.97
C LEU A 71 25.42 -7.98 7.23
N LYS A 72 26.49 -8.78 7.18
CA LYS A 72 27.88 -8.29 7.30
C LYS A 72 28.21 -7.36 6.13
N SER A 73 27.99 -7.80 4.90
CA SER A 73 28.20 -7.00 3.70
C SER A 73 27.39 -5.70 3.70
N TRP A 74 26.14 -5.76 4.16
CA TRP A 74 25.33 -4.57 4.38
C TRP A 74 26.00 -3.60 5.37
N LYS A 75 26.39 -4.07 6.57
CA LYS A 75 27.05 -3.22 7.58
C LYS A 75 28.35 -2.59 7.09
N GLU A 76 29.12 -3.35 6.31
CA GLU A 76 30.40 -2.92 5.72
C GLU A 76 30.22 -1.97 4.52
N ASN A 77 28.98 -1.71 4.08
CA ASN A 77 28.64 -0.90 2.90
C ASN A 77 29.07 -1.51 1.57
N THR A 78 29.34 -2.82 1.54
CA THR A 78 29.61 -3.54 0.28
C THR A 78 28.32 -3.92 -0.45
N ILE A 79 27.17 -3.89 0.24
CA ILE A 79 25.83 -3.89 -0.37
C ILE A 79 25.17 -2.54 -0.06
N GLN A 80 24.62 -1.90 -1.09
CA GLN A 80 23.94 -0.60 -1.00
C GLN A 80 22.41 -0.71 -1.18
N LEU A 81 21.94 -1.78 -1.84
CA LEU A 81 20.52 -2.06 -2.01
C LEU A 81 20.16 -3.45 -1.47
N ILE A 82 19.19 -3.51 -0.57
CA ILE A 82 18.56 -4.77 -0.17
C ILE A 82 17.11 -4.81 -0.65
N ILE A 83 16.75 -5.92 -1.30
CA ILE A 83 15.38 -6.25 -1.69
C ILE A 83 14.90 -7.35 -0.74
N ALA A 84 13.82 -7.13 -0.02
CA ALA A 84 13.47 -7.99 1.09
C ALA A 84 11.98 -8.11 1.36
N THR A 85 11.61 -9.20 2.02
CA THR A 85 10.31 -9.27 2.72
C THR A 85 10.41 -8.59 4.09
N ASN A 86 9.31 -8.60 4.85
CA ASN A 86 9.26 -8.10 6.23
C ASN A 86 10.28 -8.78 7.18
N ALA A 87 10.90 -9.89 6.78
CA ALA A 87 11.97 -10.55 7.50
C ALA A 87 13.22 -9.67 7.67
N PHE A 88 13.47 -8.73 6.76
CA PHE A 88 14.58 -7.80 6.88
C PHE A 88 14.19 -6.67 7.83
N GLY A 89 14.50 -6.83 9.12
CA GLY A 89 14.33 -5.69 9.99
C GLY A 89 14.48 -5.80 11.50
N MET A 90 14.25 -6.95 12.10
CA MET A 90 14.45 -7.07 13.55
C MET A 90 15.93 -6.87 13.90
N GLY A 91 16.23 -5.90 14.78
CA GLY A 91 17.59 -5.64 15.27
C GLY A 91 18.55 -4.91 14.31
N LEU A 92 18.09 -4.47 13.13
CA LEU A 92 18.91 -3.67 12.21
C LEU A 92 18.89 -2.18 12.62
N ASN A 93 20.08 -1.63 12.87
CA ASN A 93 20.31 -0.22 13.13
C ASN A 93 21.39 0.33 12.20
N ASP A 94 20.97 0.82 11.03
CA ASP A 94 21.86 1.44 10.06
C ASP A 94 21.47 2.91 9.86
N LYS A 95 22.42 3.80 10.16
CA LYS A 95 22.24 5.24 10.05
C LYS A 95 22.34 5.76 8.62
N LYS A 96 22.76 4.96 7.64
CA LYS A 96 22.99 5.38 6.24
C LYS A 96 21.82 5.07 5.30
N VAL A 97 20.69 4.55 5.81
CA VAL A 97 19.51 4.29 4.97
C VAL A 97 18.85 5.62 4.60
N ARG A 98 18.86 5.94 3.31
CA ARG A 98 18.35 7.19 2.74
C ARG A 98 17.06 7.00 1.94
N LEU A 99 16.79 5.77 1.52
CA LEU A 99 15.62 5.43 0.73
C LEU A 99 15.00 4.12 1.21
N VAL A 100 13.70 4.16 1.49
CA VAL A 100 12.87 2.97 1.70
C VAL A 100 11.77 2.99 0.67
N ILE A 101 11.67 1.92 -0.10
CA ILE A 101 10.65 1.72 -1.13
C ILE A 101 9.82 0.51 -0.71
N HIS A 102 8.51 0.64 -0.77
CA HIS A 102 7.58 -0.48 -0.70
C HIS A 102 7.10 -0.77 -2.11
N TYR A 103 7.43 -1.95 -2.63
CA TYR A 103 6.96 -2.42 -3.94
C TYR A 103 5.50 -2.87 -3.90
N SER A 104 4.81 -2.80 -2.76
CA SER A 104 3.39 -3.14 -2.58
C SER A 104 2.89 -2.52 -1.28
N PHE A 105 1.57 -2.50 -1.05
CA PHE A 105 1.02 -2.15 0.27
C PHE A 105 1.67 -2.97 1.39
N PRO A 106 2.15 -2.32 2.47
CA PRO A 106 2.40 -2.98 3.75
C PRO A 106 1.13 -3.68 4.27
N LEU A 107 1.30 -4.69 5.12
CA LEU A 107 0.16 -5.43 5.71
C LEU A 107 -0.63 -4.60 6.74
N SER A 108 -0.04 -3.54 7.27
CA SER A 108 -0.68 -2.59 8.20
C SER A 108 0.10 -1.28 8.25
N ILE A 109 -0.52 -0.22 8.76
CA ILE A 109 0.17 1.05 9.06
C ILE A 109 1.30 0.85 10.09
N GLY A 110 1.11 -0.07 11.05
CA GLY A 110 2.16 -0.45 12.00
C GLY A 110 3.42 -1.00 11.31
N ASN A 111 3.24 -1.94 10.37
CA ASN A 111 4.35 -2.48 9.57
C ASN A 111 5.03 -1.37 8.77
N PHE A 112 4.24 -0.54 8.08
CA PHE A 112 4.76 0.59 7.31
C PHE A 112 5.64 1.51 8.14
N VAL A 113 5.20 1.90 9.34
CA VAL A 113 5.96 2.76 10.23
C VAL A 113 7.23 2.07 10.73
N GLN A 114 7.16 0.79 11.10
CA GLN A 114 8.34 0.04 11.54
C GLN A 114 9.41 -0.06 10.44
N GLU A 115 8.99 -0.29 9.20
CA GLU A 115 9.84 -0.43 8.02
C GLU A 115 10.45 0.91 7.58
N THR A 116 9.66 1.98 7.53
CA THR A 116 10.12 3.32 7.13
C THR A 116 11.02 4.01 8.15
N ARG A 117 10.84 3.74 9.47
CA ARG A 117 11.72 4.25 10.55
C ARG A 117 13.15 3.68 10.52
N ARG A 118 13.49 2.91 9.49
CA ARG A 118 14.88 2.52 9.18
C ARG A 118 15.64 3.62 8.48
N ALA A 119 14.94 4.44 7.71
CA ALA A 119 15.51 5.57 7.01
C ALA A 119 15.75 6.76 7.96
N GLY A 120 16.79 7.56 7.70
CA GLY A 120 16.99 8.85 8.37
C GLY A 120 17.27 8.78 9.87
N ARG A 121 17.84 7.68 10.38
CA ARG A 121 18.19 7.52 11.82
C ARG A 121 19.31 8.43 12.31
N ASP A 122 20.00 9.08 11.40
CA ASP A 122 20.98 10.15 11.64
C ASP A 122 20.35 11.55 11.56
N HIS A 123 19.02 11.64 11.45
CA HIS A 123 18.26 12.88 11.28
C HIS A 123 18.52 13.61 9.94
N ASN A 124 19.26 13.00 9.02
CA ASN A 124 19.42 13.53 7.67
C ASN A 124 18.21 13.20 6.80
N PRO A 125 17.95 13.99 5.74
CA PRO A 125 16.84 13.76 4.83
C PRO A 125 16.82 12.34 4.29
N ALA A 126 15.64 11.73 4.30
CA ALA A 126 15.41 10.41 3.73
C ALA A 126 14.03 10.34 3.07
N LYS A 127 13.93 9.50 2.04
CA LYS A 127 12.70 9.31 1.27
C LYS A 127 12.07 7.96 1.64
N CYS A 128 10.74 7.97 1.75
CA CYS A 128 9.93 6.77 1.91
C CYS A 128 8.85 6.80 0.82
N ILE A 129 8.80 5.74 0.01
CA ILE A 129 7.97 5.66 -1.19
C ILE A 129 7.17 4.36 -1.15
N ILE A 130 5.88 4.42 -1.45
CA ILE A 130 5.05 3.22 -1.66
C ILE A 130 4.57 3.20 -3.10
N PHE A 131 4.83 2.10 -3.79
CA PHE A 131 4.17 1.74 -5.04
C PHE A 131 2.96 0.88 -4.73
N TYR A 132 1.79 1.28 -5.21
CA TYR A 132 0.54 0.59 -4.85
C TYR A 132 -0.43 0.40 -6.01
N THR A 133 -1.18 -0.70 -5.97
CA THR A 133 -2.37 -0.93 -6.82
C THR A 133 -3.44 -1.65 -6.04
N ARG A 134 -4.72 -1.48 -6.38
CA ARG A 134 -5.82 -2.22 -5.76
C ARG A 134 -5.64 -3.75 -5.83
N HIS A 135 -4.91 -4.27 -6.82
CA HIS A 135 -4.59 -5.71 -6.90
C HIS A 135 -3.70 -6.20 -5.74
N ASP A 136 -2.92 -5.32 -5.12
CA ASP A 136 -2.07 -5.65 -3.97
C ASP A 136 -2.92 -6.04 -2.75
N ILE A 137 -4.19 -5.62 -2.67
CA ILE A 137 -5.14 -6.04 -1.61
C ILE A 137 -5.30 -7.56 -1.62
N CYS A 138 -5.49 -8.16 -2.80
CA CYS A 138 -5.61 -9.61 -2.93
C CYS A 138 -4.33 -10.32 -2.49
N THR A 139 -3.17 -9.78 -2.88
CA THR A 139 -1.85 -10.33 -2.48
C THR A 139 -1.71 -10.32 -0.96
N ASN A 140 -2.03 -9.21 -0.30
CA ASN A 140 -1.94 -9.11 1.16
C ASN A 140 -2.93 -10.05 1.85
N TYR A 141 -4.14 -10.20 1.32
CA TYR A 141 -5.13 -11.14 1.83
C TYR A 141 -4.63 -12.58 1.77
N THR A 142 -4.05 -13.00 0.63
CA THR A 142 -3.44 -14.34 0.47
C THR A 142 -2.33 -14.59 1.49
N ILE A 143 -1.47 -13.60 1.74
CA ILE A 143 -0.39 -13.72 2.74
C ILE A 143 -0.97 -13.98 4.13
N ILE A 144 -2.00 -13.23 4.51
CA ILE A 144 -2.63 -13.36 5.83
C ILE A 144 -3.29 -14.73 5.98
N THR A 145 -4.02 -15.20 4.97
CA THR A 145 -4.74 -16.49 5.03
C THR A 145 -3.80 -17.69 5.16
N GLN A 146 -2.66 -17.65 4.48
CA GLN A 146 -1.66 -18.73 4.47
C GLN A 146 -0.76 -18.73 5.73
N SER A 147 -0.52 -17.56 6.32
CA SER A 147 0.43 -17.40 7.44
C SER A 147 0.12 -18.19 8.72
N ARG A 148 -1.08 -18.78 8.84
CA ARG A 148 -1.53 -19.53 10.02
C ARG A 148 -1.99 -20.97 9.73
N GLU A 149 -1.67 -21.54 8.57
CA GLU A 149 -2.05 -22.91 8.20
C GLU A 149 -1.15 -23.99 8.84
N SER A 150 -0.28 -23.62 9.78
CA SER A 150 0.64 -24.55 10.48
C SER A 150 0.06 -25.20 11.74
N ILE A 151 -1.27 -25.28 11.91
CA ILE A 151 -1.89 -25.83 13.14
C ILE A 151 -2.95 -26.88 12.78
N THR A 152 -2.56 -28.14 12.96
CA THR A 152 -3.29 -29.39 13.25
C THR A 152 -4.64 -29.66 12.57
N GLU A 153 -4.71 -30.82 11.90
CA GLU A 153 -5.85 -31.40 11.18
C GLU A 153 -7.08 -31.79 12.04
N ASP A 154 -7.15 -31.38 13.32
CA ASP A 154 -8.30 -31.64 14.21
C ASP A 154 -9.29 -30.45 14.18
N MET A 155 -9.83 -30.18 12.99
CA MET A 155 -10.82 -29.12 12.75
C MET A 155 -12.23 -29.58 13.12
N ASN A 156 -12.54 -29.62 14.42
CA ASN A 156 -13.93 -29.73 14.90
C ASN A 156 -14.30 -28.77 16.05
N ASP A 157 -13.44 -27.79 16.36
CA ASP A 157 -13.76 -26.80 17.39
C ASP A 157 -14.29 -25.49 16.79
N SER A 158 -15.59 -25.26 16.94
CA SER A 158 -16.29 -24.03 16.54
C SER A 158 -15.65 -22.75 17.11
N PHE A 159 -14.95 -22.85 18.24
CA PHE A 159 -14.26 -21.74 18.88
C PHE A 159 -13.04 -21.26 18.08
N GLU A 160 -12.21 -22.18 17.57
CA GLU A 160 -11.04 -21.84 16.77
C GLU A 160 -11.42 -21.23 15.43
N ALA A 161 -12.49 -21.73 14.81
CA ALA A 161 -13.06 -21.16 13.59
C ALA A 161 -13.51 -19.71 13.80
N ASN A 162 -14.19 -19.42 14.93
CA ASN A 162 -14.63 -18.06 15.23
C ASN A 162 -13.44 -17.11 15.49
N LYS A 163 -12.41 -17.57 16.21
CA LYS A 163 -11.17 -16.80 16.44
C LYS A 163 -10.42 -16.52 15.13
N ARG A 164 -10.39 -17.48 14.20
CA ARG A 164 -9.83 -17.28 12.85
C ARG A 164 -10.62 -16.24 12.08
N LYS A 165 -11.95 -16.30 12.10
CA LYS A 165 -12.83 -15.31 11.45
C LYS A 165 -12.57 -13.90 11.97
N GLU A 166 -12.50 -13.72 13.29
CA GLU A 166 -12.20 -12.43 13.91
C GLU A 166 -10.81 -11.91 13.54
N TYR A 167 -9.80 -12.80 13.52
CA TYR A 167 -8.45 -12.44 13.09
C TYR A 167 -8.42 -11.95 11.63
N LEU A 168 -9.07 -12.68 10.72
CA LEU A 168 -9.13 -12.30 9.30
C LEU A 168 -9.88 -10.99 9.09
N ALA A 169 -10.97 -10.75 9.84
CA ALA A 169 -11.70 -9.49 9.80
C ALA A 169 -10.81 -8.30 10.20
N LYS A 170 -10.13 -8.39 11.36
CA LYS A 170 -9.18 -7.35 11.82
C LYS A 170 -8.01 -7.15 10.86
N ALA A 171 -7.52 -8.22 10.23
CA ALA A 171 -6.43 -8.12 9.28
C ALA A 171 -6.88 -7.45 7.96
N CYS A 172 -8.12 -7.70 7.55
CA CYS A 172 -8.76 -7.02 6.42
C CYS A 172 -8.89 -5.51 6.69
N GLU A 173 -9.40 -5.12 7.86
CA GLU A 173 -9.49 -3.72 8.29
C GLU A 173 -8.12 -3.01 8.19
N LYS A 174 -7.06 -3.63 8.70
CA LYS A 174 -5.68 -3.11 8.62
C LYS A 174 -5.16 -2.94 7.21
N ILE A 175 -5.53 -3.81 6.26
CA ILE A 175 -5.18 -3.63 4.85
C ILE A 175 -5.90 -2.38 4.31
N PHE A 176 -7.20 -2.23 4.60
CA PHE A 176 -7.97 -1.09 4.12
C PHE A 176 -7.52 0.24 4.74
N GLU A 177 -7.01 0.25 5.97
CA GLU A 177 -6.34 1.42 6.56
C GLU A 177 -5.13 1.87 5.70
N VAL A 178 -4.32 0.91 5.24
CA VAL A 178 -3.17 1.19 4.35
C VAL A 178 -3.62 1.67 2.97
N VAL A 179 -4.70 1.08 2.43
CA VAL A 179 -5.29 1.53 1.15
C VAL A 179 -5.74 2.97 1.27
N HIS A 180 -6.51 3.31 2.31
CA HIS A 180 -6.95 4.68 2.57
C HIS A 180 -5.75 5.62 2.74
N PHE A 181 -4.74 5.22 3.52
CA PHE A 181 -3.51 6.00 3.67
C PHE A 181 -2.79 6.27 2.34
N CYS A 182 -2.80 5.33 1.39
CA CYS A 182 -2.15 5.54 0.09
C CYS A 182 -3.00 6.39 -0.86
N GLU A 183 -4.32 6.19 -0.85
CA GLU A 183 -5.25 6.85 -1.78
C GLU A 183 -5.63 8.28 -1.38
N GLU A 184 -5.56 8.62 -0.09
CA GLU A 184 -5.79 9.99 0.39
C GLU A 184 -4.85 10.98 -0.31
N GLN A 185 -5.34 12.10 -0.84
CA GLN A 185 -4.55 13.02 -1.70
C GLN A 185 -4.28 14.38 -1.07
N TYR A 186 -5.01 14.75 -0.02
CA TYR A 186 -5.04 16.12 0.50
C TYR A 186 -4.63 16.21 1.97
N ILE A 187 -4.89 15.18 2.77
CA ILE A 187 -4.43 15.15 4.16
C ILE A 187 -2.93 14.84 4.22
N CYS A 188 -2.16 15.58 5.02
CA CYS A 188 -0.73 15.35 5.16
C CYS A 188 -0.45 13.92 5.67
N LYS A 189 0.40 13.16 4.96
CA LYS A 189 0.78 11.78 5.36
C LYS A 189 1.36 11.69 6.77
N LYS A 190 2.15 12.69 7.20
CA LYS A 190 2.71 12.71 8.57
C LYS A 190 1.61 12.89 9.61
N GLN A 191 0.60 13.71 9.31
CA GLN A 191 -0.54 13.92 10.21
C GLN A 191 -1.39 12.66 10.30
N MET A 192 -1.69 12.00 9.16
CA MET A 192 -2.42 10.72 9.17
C MET A 192 -1.72 9.68 10.04
N LEU A 193 -0.39 9.57 9.95
CA LEU A 193 0.36 8.67 10.83
C LEU A 193 0.33 9.13 12.29
N ALA A 194 0.42 10.43 12.57
CA ALA A 194 0.36 10.94 13.94
C ALA A 194 -1.00 10.64 14.57
N GLU A 195 -2.08 10.87 13.83
CA GLU A 195 -3.46 10.59 14.24
C GLU A 195 -3.70 9.10 14.49
N TYR A 196 -3.19 8.22 13.62
CA TYR A 196 -3.31 6.77 13.78
C TYR A 196 -2.74 6.26 15.12
N PHE A 197 -1.71 6.91 15.65
CA PHE A 197 -1.07 6.53 16.93
C PHE A 197 -1.39 7.50 18.08
N ALA A 198 -2.27 8.47 17.86
CA ALA A 198 -2.61 9.48 18.86
C ALA A 198 -3.45 8.86 19.98
N TRP A 199 -3.21 9.34 21.20
CA TRP A 199 -4.08 9.10 22.35
C TRP A 199 -5.09 10.24 22.47
N ASN A 200 -6.20 10.00 23.17
CA ASN A 200 -7.21 11.03 23.40
C ASN A 200 -6.57 12.25 24.09
N GLY A 201 -6.64 13.41 23.42
CA GLY A 201 -6.07 14.67 23.91
C GLY A 201 -4.66 14.99 23.38
N ASP A 202 -4.06 14.14 22.54
CA ASP A 202 -2.80 14.47 21.88
C ASP A 202 -2.98 15.63 20.88
N ASN A 203 -2.04 16.57 20.91
CA ASN A 203 -1.99 17.64 19.92
C ASN A 203 -1.43 17.10 18.60
N LEU A 204 -2.25 17.13 17.55
CA LEU A 204 -1.80 16.76 16.21
C LEU A 204 -0.80 17.79 15.69
N SER A 205 0.32 17.30 15.14
CA SER A 205 1.32 18.15 14.52
C SER A 205 0.74 18.88 13.29
N PRO A 206 1.25 20.06 12.93
CA PRO A 206 0.86 20.73 11.68
C PRO A 206 1.32 19.92 10.45
N PRO A 207 0.75 20.22 9.25
CA PRO A 207 1.16 19.60 7.99
C PRO A 207 2.67 19.68 7.79
N CYS A 208 3.28 18.61 7.29
CA CYS A 208 4.73 18.51 7.22
C CYS A 208 5.36 19.33 6.10
N ALA A 209 4.59 19.87 5.14
CA ALA A 209 5.04 20.62 3.96
C ALA A 209 5.94 19.86 2.94
N HIS A 210 6.28 18.59 3.19
CA HIS A 210 7.24 17.84 2.34
C HIS A 210 6.71 16.48 1.83
N CYS A 211 5.53 16.04 2.28
CA CYS A 211 4.89 14.85 1.68
C CYS A 211 4.19 15.21 0.37
N ASP A 212 4.00 14.21 -0.49
CA ASP A 212 3.23 14.31 -1.72
C ASP A 212 1.93 15.09 -1.58
N ASN A 213 1.12 14.80 -0.56
CA ASN A 213 -0.16 15.50 -0.36
C ASN A 213 0.02 16.99 -0.03
N CYS A 214 0.99 17.33 0.83
CA CYS A 214 1.29 18.74 1.12
C CYS A 214 1.78 19.49 -0.13
N LEU A 215 2.64 18.85 -0.92
CA LEU A 215 3.15 19.43 -2.16
C LEU A 215 2.03 19.58 -3.19
N ARG A 216 1.10 18.63 -3.26
CA ARG A 216 -0.10 18.70 -4.10
C ARG A 216 -0.99 19.86 -3.72
N VAL A 217 -1.38 19.97 -2.45
CA VAL A 217 -2.25 21.04 -1.95
C VAL A 217 -1.67 22.42 -2.24
N GLN A 218 -0.35 22.58 -2.09
CA GLN A 218 0.34 23.83 -2.44
C GLN A 218 0.29 24.16 -3.93
N ALA A 219 0.22 23.15 -4.80
CA ALA A 219 0.23 23.32 -6.25
C ALA A 219 -1.18 23.47 -6.87
N GLU A 220 -2.19 22.79 -6.34
CA GLU A 220 -3.49 22.58 -7.01
C GLU A 220 -4.61 23.55 -6.58
N LEU A 221 -4.36 24.52 -5.69
CA LEU A 221 -5.38 25.45 -5.16
C LEU A 221 -6.68 24.72 -4.78
N VAL A 222 -6.59 23.78 -3.84
CA VAL A 222 -7.69 22.87 -3.47
C VAL A 222 -8.87 23.65 -2.88
N HIS A 223 -10.08 23.31 -3.31
CA HIS A 223 -11.33 23.87 -2.80
C HIS A 223 -12.16 22.79 -2.11
N GLU A 224 -12.70 23.10 -0.93
CA GLU A 224 -13.70 22.27 -0.30
C GLU A 224 -15.03 22.39 -1.06
N VAL A 225 -15.63 21.24 -1.38
CA VAL A 225 -16.92 21.16 -2.07
C VAL A 225 -17.85 20.32 -1.21
N ASP A 226 -19.03 20.86 -0.90
CA ASP A 226 -20.08 20.07 -0.27
C ASP A 226 -20.66 19.07 -1.27
N VAL A 227 -20.40 17.79 -1.04
CA VAL A 227 -20.87 16.66 -1.85
C VAL A 227 -22.02 15.91 -1.17
N LYS A 228 -22.66 16.47 -0.13
CA LYS A 228 -23.75 15.80 0.61
C LYS A 228 -24.88 15.36 -0.31
N THR A 229 -25.36 16.25 -1.17
CA THR A 229 -26.45 15.93 -2.11
C THR A 229 -26.04 14.87 -3.11
N ASP A 230 -24.81 14.97 -3.64
CA ASP A 230 -24.24 13.99 -4.56
C ASP A 230 -24.09 12.60 -3.89
N ALA A 231 -23.68 12.55 -2.62
CA ALA A 231 -23.57 11.32 -1.84
C ALA A 231 -24.94 10.68 -1.57
N ILE A 232 -25.96 11.46 -1.18
CA ILE A 232 -27.32 10.98 -0.97
C ILE A 232 -27.87 10.36 -2.27
N LYS A 233 -27.74 11.09 -3.39
CA LYS A 233 -28.16 10.58 -4.72
C LYS A 233 -27.45 9.29 -5.10
N MET A 234 -26.17 9.16 -4.78
CA MET A 234 -25.43 7.94 -5.09
C MET A 234 -25.89 6.75 -4.23
N VAL A 235 -26.36 6.97 -3.00
CA VAL A 235 -27.00 5.94 -2.18
C VAL A 235 -28.37 5.55 -2.78
N GLU A 236 -29.18 6.52 -3.18
CA GLU A 236 -30.48 6.28 -3.84
C GLU A 236 -30.30 5.44 -5.12
N VAL A 237 -29.26 5.74 -5.92
CA VAL A 237 -28.88 4.92 -7.10
C VAL A 237 -28.64 3.47 -6.70
N VAL A 238 -27.86 3.24 -5.64
CA VAL A 238 -27.54 1.89 -5.18
C VAL A 238 -28.80 1.16 -4.72
N GLU A 239 -29.66 1.82 -3.95
CA GLU A 239 -30.93 1.25 -3.48
C GLU A 239 -31.84 0.86 -4.65
N GLU A 240 -31.99 1.75 -5.64
CA GLU A 240 -32.83 1.50 -6.81
C GLU A 240 -32.27 0.36 -7.68
N ILE A 241 -30.95 0.35 -7.91
CA ILE A 241 -30.28 -0.73 -8.63
C ILE A 241 -30.52 -2.06 -7.91
N ILE A 242 -30.34 -2.12 -6.58
CA ILE A 242 -30.61 -3.33 -5.78
C ILE A 242 -32.07 -3.76 -5.89
N ASN A 243 -33.02 -2.83 -5.80
CA ASN A 243 -34.45 -3.13 -5.89
C ASN A 243 -34.81 -3.74 -7.25
N LYS A 244 -34.36 -3.15 -8.36
CA LYS A 244 -34.56 -3.67 -9.72
C LYS A 244 -33.85 -5.00 -9.97
N LEU A 245 -32.75 -5.27 -9.27
CA LEU A 245 -31.93 -6.47 -9.47
C LEU A 245 -32.32 -7.70 -8.68
N ARG A 246 -33.11 -7.53 -7.62
CA ARG A 246 -33.68 -8.65 -6.86
C ARG A 246 -34.39 -9.67 -7.77
N GLU A 247 -34.84 -9.24 -8.94
CA GLU A 247 -35.57 -10.07 -9.91
C GLU A 247 -34.70 -10.71 -11.01
N SER A 248 -33.48 -10.21 -11.28
CA SER A 248 -32.70 -10.62 -12.47
C SER A 248 -31.40 -11.38 -12.18
N GLY A 249 -30.95 -11.45 -10.93
CA GLY A 249 -29.77 -12.23 -10.53
C GLY A 249 -28.43 -11.76 -11.12
N LYS A 250 -28.38 -10.58 -11.76
CA LYS A 250 -27.16 -10.01 -12.33
C LYS A 250 -26.29 -9.38 -11.24
N LEU A 251 -24.96 -9.50 -11.39
CA LEU A 251 -23.97 -8.88 -10.52
C LEU A 251 -23.76 -7.41 -10.91
N ILE A 252 -23.65 -6.52 -9.93
CA ILE A 252 -23.39 -5.08 -10.10
C ILE A 252 -21.92 -4.83 -9.81
N SER A 253 -21.25 -4.06 -10.67
CA SER A 253 -19.94 -3.51 -10.39
C SER A 253 -20.04 -2.04 -9.94
N PRO A 254 -19.05 -1.52 -9.20
CA PRO A 254 -18.98 -0.10 -8.88
C PRO A 254 -19.02 0.83 -10.11
N LYS A 255 -18.58 0.35 -11.28
CA LYS A 255 -18.64 1.13 -12.53
C LYS A 255 -20.07 1.34 -13.01
N ASP A 256 -20.94 0.37 -12.80
CA ASP A 256 -22.35 0.46 -13.18
C ASP A 256 -23.06 1.53 -12.33
N ILE A 257 -22.78 1.54 -11.02
CA ILE A 257 -23.29 2.57 -10.09
C ILE A 257 -22.82 3.97 -10.52
N ILE A 258 -21.52 4.13 -10.80
CA ILE A 258 -20.95 5.41 -11.24
C ILE A 258 -21.58 5.87 -12.56
N GLN A 259 -21.78 4.95 -13.50
CA GLN A 259 -22.39 5.28 -14.79
C GLN A 259 -23.82 5.79 -14.64
N VAL A 260 -24.67 5.09 -13.88
CA VAL A 260 -26.05 5.50 -13.63
C VAL A 260 -26.10 6.86 -12.92
N TYR A 261 -25.23 7.04 -11.92
CA TYR A 261 -25.12 8.33 -11.23
C TYR A 261 -24.69 9.48 -12.17
N CYS A 262 -23.74 9.25 -13.07
CA CYS A 262 -23.33 10.25 -14.05
C CYS A 262 -24.46 10.60 -15.02
N GLN A 263 -25.26 9.63 -15.46
CA GLN A 263 -26.43 9.87 -16.32
C GLN A 263 -27.47 10.76 -15.62
N LEU A 264 -27.82 10.47 -14.36
CA LEU A 264 -28.71 11.34 -13.56
C LEU A 264 -28.23 12.78 -13.50
N LYS A 265 -26.92 12.97 -13.33
CA LYS A 265 -26.33 14.30 -13.15
C LYS A 265 -26.31 15.10 -14.46
N CYS A 266 -26.20 14.43 -15.60
CA CYS A 266 -26.17 15.06 -16.92
C CYS A 266 -27.57 15.33 -17.49
N ASP A 267 -28.49 14.38 -17.33
CA ASP A 267 -29.72 14.33 -18.13
C ASP A 267 -30.94 14.90 -17.40
N ASN A 268 -30.84 15.26 -16.10
CA ASN A 268 -31.97 15.67 -15.26
C ASN A 268 -33.16 14.68 -15.31
N GLU A 269 -32.89 13.41 -15.62
CA GLU A 269 -33.88 12.35 -15.72
C GLU A 269 -34.26 11.77 -14.34
N GLU A 270 -35.45 11.19 -14.26
CA GLU A 270 -35.87 10.44 -13.06
C GLU A 270 -35.10 9.12 -12.98
N LEU A 271 -34.64 8.76 -11.77
CA LEU A 271 -33.88 7.53 -11.50
C LEU A 271 -34.57 6.25 -11.99
N THR A 272 -35.90 6.26 -12.03
CA THR A 272 -36.73 5.15 -12.47
C THR A 272 -36.63 4.88 -13.98
N SER A 273 -36.33 5.89 -14.80
CA SER A 273 -36.29 5.79 -16.28
C SER A 273 -34.93 5.37 -16.85
N LEU A 274 -33.88 5.36 -16.05
CA LEU A 274 -32.53 5.10 -16.54
C LEU A 274 -32.26 3.61 -16.81
N ASN A 275 -31.64 3.35 -17.96
CA ASN A 275 -31.14 2.03 -18.33
C ASN A 275 -29.88 1.71 -17.52
N ILE A 276 -30.04 0.79 -16.56
CA ILE A 276 -28.98 0.35 -15.63
C ILE A 276 -27.91 -0.52 -16.34
N TYR A 277 -28.18 -1.00 -17.56
CA TYR A 277 -27.28 -1.89 -18.30
C TYR A 277 -26.90 -1.32 -19.66
N ARG A 278 -25.69 -1.69 -20.11
CA ARG A 278 -25.45 -1.80 -21.55
C ARG A 278 -26.29 -2.96 -22.06
N GLU A 279 -27.22 -2.70 -22.98
CA GLU A 279 -27.62 -3.73 -23.93
C GLU A 279 -26.35 -4.10 -24.71
N THR A 280 -25.80 -5.28 -24.43
CA THR A 280 -24.78 -5.91 -25.29
C THR A 280 -25.42 -6.47 -26.53
#